data_AF-A0A915YLU9-F1
#
_entry.id   AF-A0A915YLU9-F1
#
_cell.length_a   1.000
_cell.length_b   1.000
_cell.length_c   1.000
_cell.angle_alpha   90.00
_cell.angle_beta   90.00
_cell.angle_gamma   90.00
#
_symmetry.space_group_name_H-M   'P 1'
#
loop_
_entity.id
_entity.type
_entity.pdbx_description
1 polymer ?
#
loop_
_entity_poly.entity_id
_entity_poly.type
_entity_poly.pdbx_seq_one_letter_code
_entity_poly.pdbx_strand_id
1 'polypeptide(L)'
;MSDLSNGLPKIINDKTNFSCFLGFVKGTIEATVYDNGTDQFPTHINVDSNLGSGGITLTLEGNQTINKEFSGVKIIVTISNWSVSPSQLSFHVKAEAKKGIFSCQVFDRTLKGRRHNKAMFEQTLADTLNKAEAAKNS
;
A
#
# COMPACT_ATOMS: atom_id res chain seq x y z
N MET A 1 14.17 4.12 -14.80
CA MET A 1 13.79 5.29 -13.99
C MET A 1 12.32 5.55 -14.25
N SER A 2 11.46 5.32 -13.25
CA SER A 2 9.98 5.46 -13.34
C SER A 2 9.40 4.91 -12.03
N ASP A 3 8.56 5.53 -11.22
CA ASP A 3 7.86 6.82 -11.29
C ASP A 3 7.65 7.33 -9.86
N LEU A 4 8.20 8.51 -9.61
CA LEU A 4 8.05 9.28 -8.38
C LEU A 4 6.79 10.15 -8.47
N SER A 5 5.60 9.56 -8.34
CA SER A 5 4.38 10.38 -8.31
C SER A 5 4.24 11.24 -7.05
N ASN A 6 5.20 11.15 -6.10
CA ASN A 6 5.39 12.03 -4.93
C ASN A 6 6.88 12.22 -4.54
N GLY A 7 7.86 11.81 -5.37
CA GLY A 7 9.27 11.80 -4.95
C GLY A 7 9.68 10.66 -4.00
N LEU A 8 8.72 9.90 -3.47
CA LEU A 8 8.97 8.78 -2.54
C LEU A 8 8.99 7.42 -3.24
N PRO A 9 9.86 6.49 -2.82
CA PRO A 9 9.88 5.12 -3.32
C PRO A 9 8.57 4.39 -2.99
N LYS A 10 7.93 3.84 -4.02
CA LYS A 10 6.79 2.93 -3.89
C LYS A 10 7.31 1.57 -3.41
N ILE A 11 6.82 1.10 -2.27
CA ILE A 11 7.26 -0.17 -1.66
C ILE A 11 6.20 -1.27 -1.75
N ILE A 12 4.92 -0.89 -1.95
CA ILE A 12 3.81 -1.80 -2.20
C ILE A 12 2.96 -1.19 -3.31
N ASN A 13 2.59 -1.97 -4.31
CA ASN A 13 1.52 -1.64 -5.24
C ASN A 13 0.66 -2.89 -5.46
N ASP A 14 -0.50 -2.96 -4.82
CA ASP A 14 -1.43 -4.08 -4.95
C ASP A 14 -2.70 -3.63 -5.66
N LYS A 15 -3.15 -4.45 -6.61
CA LYS A 15 -4.37 -4.21 -7.38
C LYS A 15 -5.25 -5.45 -7.31
N THR A 16 -6.49 -5.26 -6.86
CA THR A 16 -7.44 -6.36 -6.65
C THR A 16 -8.82 -5.99 -7.19
N ASN A 17 -9.42 -6.92 -7.92
CA ASN A 17 -10.81 -6.81 -8.37
C ASN A 17 -11.76 -7.22 -7.25
N PHE A 18 -12.89 -6.54 -7.15
CA PHE A 18 -13.96 -6.89 -6.22
C PHE A 18 -15.31 -6.96 -6.93
N SER A 19 -16.20 -7.75 -6.33
CA SER A 19 -17.60 -7.84 -6.72
C SER A 19 -18.44 -7.98 -5.47
N CYS A 20 -19.33 -7.02 -5.25
CA CYS A 20 -20.14 -6.87 -4.05
C CYS A 20 -21.62 -6.85 -4.38
N PHE A 21 -22.44 -7.21 -3.39
CA PHE A 21 -23.90 -7.25 -3.48
C PHE A 21 -24.35 -8.07 -4.71
N LEU A 22 -24.01 -9.37 -4.76
CA LEU A 22 -24.38 -10.26 -5.87
C LEU A 22 -23.96 -9.76 -7.27
N GLY A 23 -22.93 -8.93 -7.35
CA GLY A 23 -22.41 -8.39 -8.62
C GLY A 23 -22.98 -7.05 -9.04
N PHE A 24 -23.89 -6.44 -8.25
CA PHE A 24 -24.40 -5.10 -8.54
C PHE A 24 -23.30 -4.03 -8.52
N VAL A 25 -22.29 -4.22 -7.66
CA VAL A 25 -21.12 -3.33 -7.60
C VAL A 25 -19.87 -4.14 -7.89
N LYS A 26 -19.13 -3.76 -8.92
CA LYS A 26 -17.88 -4.40 -9.31
C LYS A 26 -16.86 -3.35 -9.68
N GLY A 27 -15.61 -3.66 -9.42
CA GLY A 27 -14.55 -2.69 -9.63
C GLY A 27 -13.19 -3.23 -9.29
N THR A 28 -12.25 -2.31 -9.23
CA THR A 28 -10.86 -2.55 -8.86
C THR A 28 -10.46 -1.60 -7.75
N ILE A 29 -9.70 -2.11 -6.78
CA ILE A 29 -8.98 -1.30 -5.80
C ILE A 29 -7.50 -1.40 -6.13
N GLU A 30 -6.82 -0.26 -6.17
CA GLU A 30 -5.37 -0.17 -6.22
C GLU A 30 -4.88 0.53 -4.94
N ALA A 31 -4.01 -0.14 -4.19
CA ALA A 31 -3.37 0.39 -3.00
C ALA A 31 -1.87 0.54 -3.25
N THR A 32 -1.39 1.76 -3.20
CA THR A 32 0.03 2.10 -3.32
C THR A 32 0.55 2.63 -1.99
N VAL A 33 1.57 1.99 -1.43
CA VAL A 33 2.24 2.41 -0.20
C VAL A 33 3.63 2.95 -0.52
N TYR A 34 3.95 4.09 0.05
CA TYR A 34 5.21 4.79 -0.12
C TYR A 34 6.05 4.71 1.16
N ASP A 35 7.37 4.70 1.01
CA ASP A 35 8.32 4.75 2.12
C ASP A 35 9.06 6.08 2.10
N ASN A 36 9.01 6.81 3.20
CA ASN A 36 9.75 8.06 3.39
C ASN A 36 10.96 7.89 4.33
N GLY A 37 11.32 6.65 4.69
CA GLY A 37 12.39 6.36 5.64
C GLY A 37 11.98 6.50 7.11
N THR A 38 10.70 6.69 7.40
CA THR A 38 10.12 6.72 8.75
C THR A 38 9.13 5.57 8.93
N ASP A 39 8.60 5.38 10.14
CA ASP A 39 7.56 4.36 10.39
C ASP A 39 6.14 4.84 10.03
N GLN A 40 6.04 5.99 9.36
CA GLN A 40 4.82 6.50 8.74
C GLN A 40 4.87 6.25 7.24
N PHE A 41 3.88 5.55 6.73
CA PHE A 41 3.81 5.13 5.34
C PHE A 41 2.64 5.81 4.63
N PRO A 42 2.90 6.90 3.89
CA PRO A 42 1.90 7.51 3.04
C PRO A 42 1.33 6.45 2.09
N THR A 43 0.01 6.39 2.00
CA THR A 43 -0.70 5.35 1.26
C THR A 43 -1.81 6.00 0.44
N HIS A 44 -1.83 5.67 -0.85
CA HIS A 44 -2.90 6.07 -1.77
C HIS A 44 -3.73 4.85 -2.07
N ILE A 45 -5.04 4.97 -1.89
CA ILE A 45 -6.00 3.94 -2.28
C ILE A 45 -6.92 4.54 -3.33
N ASN A 46 -6.88 3.97 -4.52
CA ASN A 46 -7.78 4.30 -5.61
C ASN A 46 -8.81 3.18 -5.77
N VAL A 47 -10.05 3.57 -5.98
CA VAL A 47 -11.16 2.67 -6.26
C VAL A 47 -11.76 3.10 -7.59
N ASP A 48 -11.89 2.16 -8.51
CA ASP A 48 -12.59 2.35 -9.75
C ASP A 48 -13.70 1.30 -9.86
N SER A 49 -14.94 1.73 -10.03
CA SER A 49 -16.10 0.83 -10.04
C SER A 49 -17.07 1.18 -11.15
N ASN A 50 -17.99 0.25 -11.45
CA ASN A 50 -19.11 0.51 -12.36
C ASN A 50 -20.06 1.62 -11.89
N LEU A 51 -19.91 2.13 -10.66
CA LEU A 51 -20.69 3.22 -10.09
C LEU A 51 -19.90 4.55 -10.00
N GLY A 52 -18.65 4.56 -10.47
CA GLY A 52 -17.75 5.71 -10.39
C GLY A 52 -16.41 5.37 -9.74
N SER A 53 -15.51 6.34 -9.79
CA SER A 53 -14.13 6.21 -9.31
C SER A 53 -13.81 7.27 -8.27
N GLY A 54 -12.89 6.96 -7.35
CA GLY A 54 -12.45 7.89 -6.31
C GLY A 54 -11.16 7.43 -5.66
N GLY A 55 -10.54 8.31 -4.89
CA GLY A 55 -9.29 8.02 -4.21
C GLY A 55 -9.25 8.62 -2.80
N ILE A 56 -8.48 7.97 -1.93
CA ILE A 56 -8.17 8.48 -0.59
C ILE A 56 -6.67 8.37 -0.34
N THR A 57 -6.11 9.42 0.22
CA THR A 57 -4.77 9.42 0.80
C THR A 57 -4.88 9.29 2.31
N LEU A 58 -4.04 8.42 2.89
CA LEU A 58 -3.96 8.19 4.32
C LEU A 58 -2.52 7.84 4.71
N THR A 59 -2.20 7.97 5.99
CA THR A 59 -0.91 7.54 6.54
C THR A 59 -1.11 6.27 7.35
N LEU A 60 -0.35 5.22 7.03
CA LEU A 60 -0.31 4.00 7.82
C LEU A 60 0.85 4.09 8.82
N GLU A 61 0.57 3.93 10.11
CA GLU A 61 1.58 3.98 11.17
C GLU A 61 1.40 2.89 12.24
N GLY A 62 0.61 1.85 11.93
CA GLY A 62 0.33 0.78 12.88
C GLY A 62 -0.93 -0.01 12.57
N ASN A 63 -1.27 -0.90 13.51
CA ASN A 63 -2.59 -1.53 13.54
C ASN A 63 -3.66 -0.45 13.77
N GLN A 64 -4.67 -0.38 12.91
CA GLN A 64 -5.71 0.63 13.00
C GLN A 64 -7.00 0.18 12.32
N THR A 65 -8.11 0.81 12.68
CA THR A 65 -9.38 0.66 11.97
C THR A 65 -9.85 2.01 11.47
N ILE A 66 -10.04 2.12 10.16
CA ILE A 66 -10.50 3.32 9.47
C ILE A 66 -11.96 3.10 9.08
N ASN A 67 -12.82 4.02 9.49
CA ASN A 67 -14.23 4.03 9.10
C ASN A 67 -14.48 5.24 8.21
N LYS A 68 -15.07 5.01 7.03
CA LYS A 68 -15.51 6.07 6.12
C LYS A 68 -16.92 5.78 5.65
N GLU A 69 -17.71 6.82 5.47
CA GLU A 69 -19.06 6.70 4.94
C GLU A 69 -19.16 7.51 3.65
N PHE A 70 -19.67 6.88 2.59
CA PHE A 70 -19.88 7.50 1.29
C PHE A 70 -21.27 7.15 0.81
N SER A 71 -22.14 8.16 0.68
CA SER A 71 -23.51 8.01 0.16
C SER A 71 -24.30 6.86 0.82
N GLY A 72 -24.20 6.73 2.15
CA GLY A 72 -24.87 5.68 2.94
C GLY A 72 -24.23 4.29 2.87
N VAL A 73 -23.05 4.16 2.26
CA VAL A 73 -22.21 2.96 2.33
C VAL A 73 -21.09 3.21 3.33
N LYS A 74 -21.03 2.41 4.40
CA LYS A 74 -19.95 2.44 5.38
C LYS A 74 -18.84 1.49 4.96
N ILE A 75 -17.66 2.02 4.71
CA ILE A 75 -16.43 1.28 4.45
C ILE A 75 -15.64 1.18 5.76
N ILE A 76 -15.31 -0.04 6.16
CA ILE A 76 -14.49 -0.36 7.33
C ILE A 76 -13.22 -1.00 6.82
N VAL A 77 -12.07 -0.37 7.05
CA VAL A 77 -10.75 -0.91 6.74
C VAL A 77 -10.03 -1.21 8.04
N THR A 78 -9.62 -2.45 8.24
CA THR A 78 -8.85 -2.89 9.40
C THR A 78 -7.45 -3.28 8.94
N ILE A 79 -6.45 -2.66 9.57
CA ILE A 79 -5.04 -2.98 9.45
C ILE A 79 -4.63 -3.74 10.71
N SER A 80 -4.08 -4.94 10.53
CA SER A 80 -3.64 -5.81 11.62
C SER A 80 -2.31 -6.49 11.27
N ASN A 81 -1.72 -7.21 12.23
CA ASN A 81 -0.43 -7.89 12.06
C ASN A 81 0.68 -6.96 11.53
N TRP A 82 0.66 -5.70 11.97
CA TRP A 82 1.63 -4.69 11.58
C TRP A 82 3.04 -5.09 12.02
N SER A 83 3.94 -5.12 11.05
CA SER A 83 5.33 -5.48 11.25
C SER A 83 6.21 -4.58 10.38
N VAL A 84 7.07 -3.81 11.04
CA VAL A 84 8.02 -2.91 10.40
C VAL A 84 9.42 -3.27 10.86
N SER A 85 10.31 -3.43 9.90
CA SER A 85 11.75 -3.61 10.09
C SER A 85 12.49 -2.60 9.23
N PRO A 86 13.82 -2.45 9.35
CA PRO A 86 14.59 -1.55 8.50
C PRO A 86 14.55 -1.88 7.00
N SER A 87 14.24 -3.13 6.61
CA SER A 87 14.25 -3.58 5.21
C SER A 87 12.88 -3.95 4.67
N GLN A 88 11.85 -4.07 5.53
CA GLN A 88 10.55 -4.60 5.15
C GLN A 88 9.41 -3.99 5.97
N LEU A 89 8.31 -3.70 5.28
CA LEU A 89 6.99 -3.46 5.85
C LEU A 89 6.08 -4.65 5.51
N SER A 90 5.31 -5.13 6.49
CA SER A 90 4.30 -6.16 6.31
C SER A 90 3.08 -5.85 7.18
N PHE A 91 1.90 -6.01 6.64
CA PHE A 91 0.65 -5.91 7.41
C PHE A 91 -0.47 -6.66 6.71
N HIS A 92 -1.47 -7.04 7.48
CA HIS A 92 -2.71 -7.58 6.97
C HIS A 92 -3.75 -6.46 6.87
N VAL A 93 -4.46 -6.40 5.75
CA VAL A 93 -5.53 -5.43 5.52
C VAL A 93 -6.79 -6.15 5.11
N LYS A 94 -7.87 -5.81 5.80
CA LYS A 94 -9.23 -6.23 5.49
C LYS A 94 -10.10 -5.00 5.26
N ALA A 95 -10.80 -4.95 4.14
CA ALA A 95 -11.77 -3.92 3.83
C ALA A 95 -13.16 -4.52 3.63
N GLU A 96 -14.15 -3.97 4.32
CA GLU A 96 -15.55 -4.39 4.27
C GLU A 96 -16.44 -3.18 3.95
N ALA A 97 -17.30 -3.30 2.95
CA ALA A 97 -18.33 -2.33 2.63
C ALA A 97 -19.67 -2.80 3.21
N LYS A 98 -20.37 -1.92 3.92
CA LYS A 98 -21.66 -2.18 4.57
C LYS A 98 -22.70 -1.17 4.08
N LYS A 99 -23.90 -1.65 3.73
CA LYS A 99 -25.06 -0.82 3.39
C LYS A 99 -26.31 -1.44 4.02
N GLY A 100 -26.84 -0.81 5.07
CA GLY A 100 -27.91 -1.39 5.88
C GLY A 100 -27.48 -2.74 6.46
N ILE A 101 -28.26 -3.81 6.20
CA ILE A 101 -27.97 -5.18 6.65
C ILE A 101 -26.99 -5.94 5.75
N PHE A 102 -26.66 -5.40 4.57
CA PHE A 102 -25.76 -6.06 3.64
C PHE A 102 -24.31 -5.71 3.93
N SER A 103 -23.43 -6.71 3.93
CA SER A 103 -21.99 -6.50 3.94
C SER A 103 -21.30 -7.23 2.80
N CYS A 104 -20.15 -6.69 2.39
CA CYS A 104 -19.30 -7.27 1.38
C CYS A 104 -17.84 -7.07 1.78
N GLN A 105 -17.08 -8.15 1.79
CA GLN A 105 -15.63 -8.07 1.90
C GLN A 105 -15.04 -7.70 0.55
N VAL A 106 -14.37 -6.56 0.51
CA VAL A 106 -13.82 -5.96 -0.72
C VAL A 106 -12.33 -6.26 -0.86
N PHE A 107 -11.65 -6.43 0.27
CA PHE A 107 -10.22 -6.71 0.35
C PHE A 107 -9.93 -7.54 1.59
N ASP A 108 -9.03 -8.51 1.51
CA ASP A 108 -8.56 -9.32 2.65
C ASP A 108 -7.26 -10.01 2.27
N ARG A 109 -6.14 -9.35 2.52
CA ARG A 109 -4.81 -9.82 2.13
C ARG A 109 -3.73 -9.30 3.06
N THR A 110 -2.63 -10.05 3.10
CA THR A 110 -1.37 -9.57 3.69
C THR A 110 -0.53 -8.92 2.61
N LEU A 111 -0.21 -7.63 2.82
CA LEU A 111 0.65 -6.85 1.95
C LEU A 111 2.06 -6.81 2.53
N LYS A 112 3.05 -6.88 1.63
CA LYS A 112 4.47 -6.85 1.98
C LYS A 112 5.22 -5.98 0.99
N GLY A 113 6.09 -5.11 1.51
CA GLY A 113 6.91 -4.20 0.72
C GLY A 113 8.34 -4.15 1.23
N ARG A 114 9.30 -4.04 0.31
CA ARG A 114 10.70 -3.85 0.66
C ARG A 114 10.96 -2.37 0.89
N ARG A 115 11.40 -2.02 2.09
CA ARG A 115 11.69 -0.64 2.47
C ARG A 115 12.93 -0.10 1.79
N HIS A 116 12.91 1.21 1.52
CA HIS A 116 14.04 1.91 0.95
C HIS A 116 14.88 2.46 2.09
N ASN A 117 15.80 1.64 2.62
CA ASN A 117 16.75 2.10 3.61
C ASN A 117 17.84 2.90 2.90
N LYS A 118 17.79 4.24 3.01
CA LYS A 118 18.78 5.15 2.41
C LYS A 118 20.22 4.81 2.82
N ALA A 119 20.46 4.45 4.09
CA ALA A 119 21.78 4.05 4.56
C ALA A 119 22.23 2.72 3.91
N MET A 120 21.31 1.76 3.75
CA MET A 120 21.62 0.50 3.06
C MET A 120 21.84 0.70 1.55
N PHE A 121 21.11 1.63 0.93
CA PHE A 121 21.31 2.00 -0.47
C PHE A 121 22.66 2.69 -0.68
N GLU A 122 23.00 3.66 0.16
CA GLU A 122 24.31 4.36 0.13
C GLU A 122 25.45 3.37 0.37
N GLN A 123 25.30 2.45 1.33
CA GLN A 123 26.27 1.38 1.57
C GLN A 123 26.40 0.43 0.37
N THR A 124 25.28 0.00 -0.22
CA THR A 124 25.29 -0.86 -1.42
C THR A 124 25.93 -0.15 -2.61
N LEU A 125 25.68 1.14 -2.79
CA LEU A 125 26.28 1.96 -3.84
C LEU A 125 27.79 2.09 -3.62
N ALA A 126 28.23 2.40 -2.41
CA ALA A 126 29.65 2.49 -2.05
C ALA A 126 30.38 1.15 -2.28
N ASP A 127 29.80 0.04 -1.84
CA ASP A 127 30.36 -1.30 -2.05
C ASP A 127 30.44 -1.68 -3.54
N THR A 128 29.44 -1.27 -4.33
CA THR A 128 29.41 -1.53 -5.77
C THR A 128 30.45 -0.69 -6.52
N LEU A 129 30.60 0.58 -6.15
CA LEU A 129 31.64 1.47 -6.70
C LEU A 129 33.04 0.93 -6.39
N ASN A 130 33.31 0.57 -5.13
CA ASN A 130 34.58 -0.01 -4.72
C ASN A 130 34.93 -1.30 -5.49
N LYS A 131 33.93 -2.17 -5.71
CA LYS A 131 34.12 -3.39 -6.53
C LYS A 131 34.38 -3.08 -8.00
N ALA A 132 33.68 -2.10 -8.57
CA ALA A 132 33.87 -1.69 -9.95
C ALA A 132 35.25 -1.04 -10.17
N GLU A 133 35.73 -0.25 -9.20
CA GLU A 133 37.09 0.32 -9.23
C GLU A 133 38.17 -0.77 -9.08
N ALA A 134 37.99 -1.73 -8.16
CA ALA A 134 38.90 -2.85 -8.03
C ALA A 134 38.99 -3.71 -9.30
N ALA A 135 37.85 -3.94 -9.97
CA ALA A 135 37.78 -4.68 -11.25
C ALA A 135 38.37 -3.91 -12.44
N LYS A 136 38.49 -2.58 -12.35
CA LYS A 136 39.14 -1.75 -13.38
C LYS A 136 40.66 -1.72 -13.27
N ASN A 137 41.18 -1.99 -12.07
CA ASN A 137 42.59 -1.97 -11.74
C ASN A 137 43.21 -3.39 -11.69
N SER A 138 42.47 -4.41 -12.14
CA SER A 138 42.90 -5.79 -12.33
C SER A 138 42.89 -6.15 -13.82
#